data_AF-A0A165GQV1-F1
#
_entry.id   AF-A0A165GQV1-F1
#
_cell.length_a   1.000
_cell.length_b   1.000
_cell.length_c   1.000
_cell.angle_alpha   90.00
_cell.angle_beta   90.00
_cell.angle_gamma   90.00
#
_symmetry.space_group_name_H-M   'P 1'
#
loop_
_entity.id
_entity.type
_entity.pdbx_description
1 polymer ?
#
loop_
_entity_poly.entity_id
_entity_poly.type
_entity_poly.pdbx_seq_one_letter_code
_entity_poly.pdbx_strand_id
1 'polypeptide(L)'
;HCSNLQHDLGDFVLKRRDGIINYQLAVVVDDYLQGITHVVRGSDLLDNTERQIWLGELLGYPKLSYMHLPLAMNHQGQKLSKQNLAQALDLSKAPELLQQAVRALGQPHVDLDQPKVMLKQAIAQWNIDLIPHRQELSGIYL
;
A
#
# COMPACT_ATOMS: atom_id res chain seq x y z
N HIS A 1 -12.64 -6.11 14.99
CA HIS A 1 -13.12 -7.46 14.63
C HIS A 1 -12.31 -8.45 15.46
N CYS A 2 -12.93 -9.17 16.41
CA CYS A 2 -12.28 -10.28 17.11
C CYS A 2 -12.69 -11.56 16.39
N SER A 3 -11.92 -11.90 15.36
CA SER A 3 -12.04 -13.16 14.63
C SER A 3 -11.07 -14.16 15.26
N ASN A 4 -11.52 -15.40 15.45
CA ASN A 4 -10.61 -16.46 15.87
C ASN A 4 -9.78 -16.82 14.65
N LEU A 5 -8.63 -16.17 14.51
CA LEU A 5 -7.79 -16.22 13.31
C LEU A 5 -7.46 -17.66 12.88
N GLN A 6 -7.36 -18.59 13.83
CA GLN A 6 -7.09 -20.00 13.55
C GLN A 6 -8.27 -20.73 12.88
N HIS A 7 -9.51 -20.30 13.13
CA HIS A 7 -10.72 -20.83 12.48
C HIS A 7 -11.11 -20.04 11.22
N ASP A 8 -10.93 -18.73 11.23
CA ASP A 8 -11.47 -17.84 10.19
C ASP A 8 -10.53 -17.69 8.98
N LEU A 9 -9.21 -17.78 9.16
CA LEU A 9 -8.25 -17.66 8.05
C LEU A 9 -8.00 -18.98 7.29
N GLY A 10 -8.17 -20.10 7.98
CA GLY A 10 -7.79 -21.44 7.50
C GLY A 10 -6.30 -21.61 7.25
N ASP A 11 -5.90 -22.83 6.86
CA ASP A 11 -4.53 -23.12 6.47
C ASP A 11 -4.20 -22.47 5.12
N PHE A 12 -3.06 -21.79 5.03
CA PHE A 12 -2.57 -21.20 3.78
C PHE A 12 -1.16 -21.69 3.43
N VAL A 13 -0.90 -21.78 2.12
CA VAL A 13 0.35 -22.35 1.59
C VAL A 13 1.51 -21.37 1.81
N LEU A 14 2.54 -21.79 2.56
CA LEU A 14 3.78 -21.03 2.75
C LEU A 14 4.86 -21.34 1.71
N LYS A 15 4.87 -22.58 1.20
CA LYS A 15 5.77 -23.04 0.15
C LYS A 15 5.03 -23.99 -0.77
N ARG A 16 5.10 -23.73 -2.06
CA ARG A 16 4.50 -24.59 -3.10
C ARG A 16 5.32 -25.87 -3.28
N ARG A 17 4.69 -26.90 -3.85
CA ARG A 17 5.34 -28.20 -4.13
C ARG A 17 6.55 -28.07 -5.05
N ASP A 18 6.53 -27.12 -5.98
CA ASP A 18 7.63 -26.81 -6.91
C ASP A 18 8.78 -26.02 -6.26
N GLY A 19 8.71 -25.77 -4.95
CA GLY A 19 9.78 -25.14 -4.19
C GLY A 19 9.64 -23.62 -4.01
N ILE A 20 8.70 -22.98 -4.72
CA ILE A 20 8.51 -21.53 -4.66
C ILE A 20 7.92 -21.13 -3.31
N ILE A 21 8.59 -20.19 -2.62
CA ILE A 21 8.11 -19.58 -1.37
C ILE A 21 6.94 -18.66 -1.69
N ASN A 22 5.85 -18.79 -0.93
CA ASN A 22 4.68 -17.94 -1.09
C ASN A 22 4.98 -16.54 -0.55
N TYR A 23 4.39 -15.53 -1.19
CA TYR A 23 4.41 -14.14 -0.74
C TYR A 23 4.11 -13.98 0.76
N GLN A 24 3.16 -14.75 1.30
CA GLN A 24 2.81 -14.67 2.74
C GLN A 24 4.01 -14.93 3.66
N LEU A 25 4.85 -15.93 3.33
CA LEU A 25 6.03 -16.24 4.12
C LEU A 25 7.18 -15.28 3.80
N ALA A 26 7.42 -15.01 2.52
CA ALA A 26 8.53 -14.18 2.07
C ALA A 26 8.47 -12.79 2.71
N VAL A 27 7.31 -12.11 2.64
CA VAL A 27 7.19 -10.73 3.13
C VAL A 27 7.36 -10.63 4.65
N VAL A 28 6.83 -11.59 5.42
CA VAL A 28 6.93 -11.57 6.89
C VAL A 28 8.37 -11.75 7.34
N VAL A 29 9.10 -12.67 6.70
CA VAL A 29 10.51 -12.92 7.01
C VAL A 29 11.36 -11.73 6.58
N ASP A 30 11.15 -11.19 5.37
CA ASP A 30 11.94 -10.08 4.84
C ASP A 30 11.71 -8.78 5.62
N ASP A 31 10.47 -8.48 6.02
CA ASP A 31 10.15 -7.30 6.84
C ASP A 31 10.84 -7.38 8.20
N TYR A 32 10.86 -8.56 8.83
CA TYR A 32 11.57 -8.79 10.09
C TYR A 32 13.09 -8.63 9.93
N LEU A 33 13.69 -9.29 8.93
CA LEU A 33 15.13 -9.24 8.69
C LEU A 33 15.62 -7.83 8.35
N GLN A 34 14.79 -7.02 7.71
CA GLN A 34 15.09 -5.61 7.38
C GLN A 34 14.77 -4.64 8.53
N GLY A 35 14.18 -5.10 9.62
CA GLY A 35 13.81 -4.24 10.75
C GLY A 35 12.71 -3.24 10.43
N ILE A 36 11.77 -3.60 9.53
CA ILE A 36 10.62 -2.77 9.22
C ILE A 36 9.76 -2.59 10.47
N THR A 37 9.20 -1.40 10.66
CA THR A 37 8.30 -1.08 11.78
C THR A 37 6.91 -0.64 11.31
N HIS A 38 6.85 -0.02 10.13
CA HIS A 38 5.63 0.51 9.52
C HIS A 38 5.54 0.03 8.07
N VAL A 39 4.43 -0.62 7.75
CA VAL A 39 4.15 -1.08 6.38
C VAL A 39 3.06 -0.18 5.80
N VAL A 40 3.42 0.62 4.80
CA VAL A 40 2.50 1.49 4.06
C VAL A 40 2.32 0.92 2.65
N ARG A 41 1.11 0.47 2.30
CA ARG A 41 0.81 -0.21 1.02
C ARG A 41 -0.62 0.01 0.57
N GLY A 42 -1.02 -0.47 -0.61
CA GLY A 42 -2.39 -0.34 -1.12
C GLY A 42 -3.40 -1.20 -0.35
N SER A 43 -4.67 -0.77 -0.34
CA SER A 43 -5.79 -1.47 0.33
C SER A 43 -6.16 -2.81 -0.31
N ASP A 44 -5.67 -3.11 -1.51
CA ASP A 44 -5.78 -4.43 -2.14
C ASP A 44 -5.09 -5.55 -1.36
N LEU A 45 -4.19 -5.20 -0.43
CA LEU A 45 -3.45 -6.15 0.40
C LEU A 45 -4.02 -6.28 1.81
N LEU A 46 -5.23 -5.75 2.07
CA LEU A 46 -5.85 -5.78 3.39
C LEU A 46 -6.07 -7.22 3.88
N ASP A 47 -6.67 -8.09 3.06
CA ASP A 47 -6.92 -9.49 3.40
C ASP A 47 -5.64 -10.31 3.67
N ASN A 48 -4.51 -9.92 3.07
CA ASN A 48 -3.22 -10.57 3.33
C ASN A 48 -2.65 -10.16 4.68
N THR A 49 -3.02 -9.00 5.20
CA THR A 49 -2.44 -8.43 6.41
C THR A 49 -2.74 -9.29 7.63
N GLU A 50 -3.96 -9.80 7.76
CA GLU A 50 -4.34 -10.65 8.90
C GLU A 50 -3.50 -11.93 8.94
N ARG A 51 -3.29 -12.58 7.79
CA ARG A 51 -2.45 -13.78 7.66
C ARG A 51 -0.99 -13.51 8.01
N GLN A 52 -0.48 -12.34 7.59
CA GLN A 52 0.90 -11.94 7.82
C GLN A 52 1.16 -11.59 9.28
N ILE A 53 0.22 -10.89 9.93
CA ILE A 53 0.27 -10.62 11.38
C ILE A 53 0.29 -11.93 12.14
N TRP A 54 -0.65 -12.83 11.84
CA TRP A 54 -0.72 -14.13 12.52
C TRP A 54 0.55 -14.97 12.32
N LEU A 55 1.10 -15.02 11.11
CA LEU A 55 2.36 -15.71 10.83
C LEU A 55 3.54 -15.08 11.59
N GLY A 56 3.61 -13.75 11.65
CA GLY A 56 4.63 -13.03 12.41
C GLY A 56 4.56 -13.35 13.91
N GLU A 57 3.35 -13.40 14.48
CA GLU A 57 3.12 -13.80 15.87
C GLU A 57 3.61 -15.23 16.16
N LEU A 58 3.32 -16.18 15.27
CA LEU A 58 3.81 -17.56 15.39
C LEU A 58 5.34 -17.67 15.33
N LEU A 59 5.98 -16.81 14.53
CA LEU A 59 7.44 -16.75 14.40
C LEU A 59 8.10 -15.95 15.53
N GLY A 60 7.32 -15.34 16.43
CA GLY A 60 7.82 -14.52 17.54
C GLY A 60 8.38 -13.17 17.09
N TYR A 61 7.95 -12.65 15.95
CA TYR A 61 8.42 -11.38 15.41
C TYR A 61 7.71 -10.19 16.06
N PRO A 62 8.36 -9.01 16.16
CA PRO A 62 7.74 -7.80 16.66
C PRO A 62 6.51 -7.39 15.84
N LYS A 63 5.51 -6.82 16.51
CA LYS A 63 4.30 -6.30 15.85
C LYS A 63 4.64 -5.09 14.97
N LEU A 64 4.13 -5.09 13.75
CA LEU A 64 4.22 -3.97 12.80
C LEU A 64 2.98 -3.07 12.87
N SER A 65 3.16 -1.80 12.55
CA SER A 65 2.08 -0.86 12.26
C SER A 65 1.75 -0.88 10.77
N TYR A 66 0.47 -0.93 10.42
CA TYR A 66 0.03 -0.97 9.02
C TYR A 66 -0.79 0.27 8.65
N MET A 67 -0.55 0.80 7.46
CA MET A 67 -1.43 1.77 6.81
C MET A 67 -1.74 1.31 5.38
N HIS A 68 -3.03 1.24 5.06
CA HIS A 68 -3.51 0.88 3.73
C HIS A 68 -4.03 2.10 3.00
N LEU A 69 -3.34 2.48 1.92
CA LEU A 69 -3.71 3.58 1.05
C LEU A 69 -4.87 3.18 0.12
N PRO A 70 -5.86 4.07 -0.09
CA PRO A 70 -6.94 3.81 -1.03
C PRO A 70 -6.43 3.63 -2.47
N LEU A 71 -7.06 2.75 -3.24
CA LEU A 71 -6.68 2.49 -4.62
C LEU A 71 -7.14 3.60 -5.56
N ALA A 72 -6.26 3.99 -6.49
CA ALA A 72 -6.64 4.85 -7.60
C ALA A 72 -7.37 4.03 -8.68
N MET A 73 -8.53 4.52 -9.10
CA MET A 73 -9.41 3.86 -10.05
C MET A 73 -9.48 4.65 -11.37
N ASN A 74 -9.62 3.96 -12.48
CA ASN A 74 -9.84 4.57 -13.80
C ASN A 74 -11.32 4.93 -14.00
N HIS A 75 -11.62 5.55 -15.14
CA HIS A 75 -12.99 5.94 -15.55
C HIS A 75 -14.01 4.79 -15.65
N GLN A 76 -13.55 3.55 -15.72
CA GLN A 76 -14.39 2.36 -15.79
C GLN A 76 -14.55 1.69 -14.41
N GLY A 77 -14.07 2.31 -13.34
CA GLY A 77 -14.10 1.74 -11.99
C GLY A 77 -13.14 0.55 -11.83
N GLN A 78 -12.11 0.46 -12.67
CA GLN A 78 -11.09 -0.57 -12.58
C GLN A 78 -9.85 -0.01 -11.87
N LYS A 79 -9.20 -0.85 -11.07
CA LYS A 79 -7.91 -0.51 -10.45
C LYS A 79 -6.90 -0.12 -11.52
N LEU A 80 -6.19 0.99 -11.33
CA LEU A 80 -5.00 1.29 -12.10
C LEU A 80 -3.93 0.25 -11.78
N SER A 81 -3.81 -0.75 -12.64
CA SER A 81 -2.84 -1.83 -12.51
C SER A 81 -2.24 -2.15 -13.86
N LYS A 82 -1.02 -2.71 -13.86
CA LYS A 82 -0.37 -3.19 -15.08
C LYS A 82 -1.21 -4.24 -15.83
N GLN A 83 -2.10 -4.96 -15.13
CA GLN A 83 -3.02 -5.93 -15.73
C GLN A 83 -4.18 -5.26 -16.48
N ASN A 84 -4.55 -4.03 -16.11
CA ASN A 84 -5.65 -3.27 -16.72
C ASN A 84 -5.17 -2.23 -17.75
N LEU A 85 -4.00 -2.44 -18.35
CA LEU A 85 -3.39 -1.51 -19.32
C LEU A 85 -3.27 -0.07 -18.80
N ALA A 86 -3.07 0.11 -17.49
CA ALA A 86 -2.84 1.43 -16.92
C ALA A 86 -1.67 2.10 -17.64
N GLN A 87 -1.90 3.32 -18.13
CA GLN A 87 -0.89 4.06 -18.87
C GLN A 87 0.36 4.22 -18.01
N ALA A 88 1.52 3.91 -18.58
CA ALA A 88 2.79 4.17 -17.92
C ALA A 88 2.91 5.66 -17.58
N LEU A 89 3.49 5.97 -16.42
CA LEU A 89 3.71 7.35 -16.01
C LEU A 89 4.63 8.05 -17.02
N ASP A 90 4.17 9.18 -17.56
CA ASP A 90 5.00 10.08 -18.34
C ASP A 90 5.84 10.94 -17.41
N LEU A 91 7.13 10.58 -17.26
CA LEU A 91 8.04 11.25 -16.34
C LEU A 91 8.31 12.71 -16.72
N SER A 92 8.01 13.13 -17.95
CA SER A 92 8.09 14.54 -18.32
C SER A 92 7.05 15.41 -17.61
N LYS A 93 5.97 14.80 -17.10
CA LYS A 93 4.89 15.42 -16.34
C LYS A 93 4.98 15.13 -14.84
N ALA A 94 6.18 14.81 -14.35
CA ALA A 94 6.38 14.43 -12.96
C ALA A 94 5.86 15.47 -11.94
N PRO A 95 6.03 16.80 -12.13
CA PRO A 95 5.45 17.79 -11.23
C PRO A 95 3.92 17.70 -11.13
N GLU A 96 3.23 17.62 -12.27
CA GLU A 96 1.77 17.55 -12.33
C GLU A 96 1.24 16.24 -11.75
N LEU A 97 1.92 15.12 -12.04
CA LEU A 97 1.58 13.80 -11.49
C LEU A 97 1.77 13.77 -9.97
N LEU A 98 2.82 14.40 -9.44
CA LEU A 98 3.03 14.53 -8.00
C LEU A 98 1.95 15.40 -7.35
N GLN A 99 1.61 16.53 -7.95
CA GLN A 99 0.53 17.38 -7.44
C GLN A 99 -0.81 16.62 -7.43
N GLN A 100 -1.10 15.85 -8.48
CA GLN A 100 -2.29 14.99 -8.53
C GLN A 100 -2.28 13.93 -7.42
N ALA A 101 -1.14 13.28 -7.18
CA ALA A 101 -1.00 12.28 -6.11
C ALA A 101 -1.15 12.88 -4.71
N VAL A 102 -0.53 14.03 -4.43
CA VAL A 102 -0.66 14.78 -3.17
C VAL A 102 -2.13 15.11 -2.91
N ARG A 103 -2.82 15.65 -3.93
CA ARG A 103 -4.25 15.96 -3.85
C ARG A 103 -5.11 14.72 -3.63
N ALA A 104 -4.80 13.62 -4.32
CA ALA A 104 -5.52 12.35 -4.19
C ALA A 104 -5.44 11.80 -2.76
N LEU A 105 -4.27 11.92 -2.14
CA LEU A 105 -4.02 11.54 -0.75
C LEU A 105 -4.57 12.54 0.28
N GLY A 106 -5.33 13.55 -0.16
CA GLY A 106 -5.93 14.56 0.72
C GLY A 106 -4.92 15.51 1.36
N GLN A 107 -3.67 15.51 0.91
CA GLN A 107 -2.59 16.29 1.52
C GLN A 107 -2.68 17.78 1.13
N PRO A 108 -2.07 18.68 1.93
CA PRO A 108 -2.05 20.09 1.59
C PRO A 108 -1.39 20.34 0.23
N HIS A 109 -1.83 21.40 -0.44
CA HIS A 109 -1.33 21.79 -1.76
C HIS A 109 0.21 21.98 -1.75
N VAL A 110 0.87 21.51 -2.80
CA VAL A 110 2.29 21.76 -3.08
C VAL A 110 2.41 22.60 -4.35
N ASP A 111 3.32 23.56 -4.32
CA ASP A 111 3.55 24.45 -5.45
C ASP A 111 4.24 23.69 -6.58
N LEU A 112 3.87 23.95 -7.82
CA LEU A 112 4.49 23.29 -8.98
C LEU A 112 5.93 23.74 -9.12
N ASP A 113 6.86 22.79 -9.01
CA ASP A 113 8.29 23.01 -9.10
C ASP A 113 8.97 21.68 -9.48
N GLN A 114 10.30 21.61 -9.39
CA GLN A 114 11.04 20.37 -9.50
C GLN A 114 10.53 19.35 -8.47
N PRO A 115 10.36 18.06 -8.87
CA PRO A 115 9.86 17.00 -7.99
C PRO A 115 10.51 16.95 -6.60
N LYS A 116 11.83 17.21 -6.53
CA LYS A 116 12.58 17.23 -5.28
C LYS A 116 12.13 18.35 -4.33
N VAL A 117 11.79 19.52 -4.85
CA VAL A 117 11.31 20.66 -4.05
C VAL A 117 9.89 20.38 -3.59
N MET A 118 9.02 19.91 -4.50
CA MET A 118 7.65 19.53 -4.18
C MET A 118 7.58 18.46 -3.08
N LEU A 119 8.43 17.42 -3.16
CA LEU A 119 8.49 16.37 -2.13
C LEU A 119 8.96 16.90 -0.78
N LYS A 120 9.91 17.86 -0.75
CA LYS A 120 10.32 18.49 0.51
C LYS A 120 9.16 19.27 1.15
N GLN A 121 8.40 20.01 0.35
CA GLN A 121 7.21 20.72 0.83
C GLN A 121 6.15 19.72 1.34
N ALA A 122 5.86 18.67 0.56
CA ALA A 122 4.92 17.62 0.93
C ALA A 122 5.29 16.95 2.26
N ILE A 123 6.58 16.64 2.48
CA ILE A 123 7.07 16.06 3.73
C ILE A 123 6.86 17.03 4.91
N ALA A 124 7.17 18.32 4.72
CA ALA A 124 7.06 19.32 5.78
C ALA A 124 5.60 19.56 6.25
N GLN A 125 4.62 19.27 5.40
CA GLN A 125 3.19 19.46 5.68
C GLN A 125 2.39 18.15 5.73
N TRP A 126 3.07 17.00 5.74
CA TRP A 126 2.41 15.70 5.71
C TRP A 126 1.50 15.51 6.91
N ASN A 127 0.27 15.07 6.67
CA ASN A 127 -0.67 14.72 7.71
C ASN A 127 -1.41 13.43 7.37
N ILE A 128 -1.17 12.40 8.18
CA ILE A 128 -1.77 11.07 8.02
C ILE A 128 -3.28 11.08 8.21
N ASP A 129 -3.81 11.98 9.04
CA ASP A 129 -5.25 12.06 9.34
C ASP A 129 -6.06 12.58 8.14
N LEU A 130 -5.39 13.15 7.13
CA LEU A 130 -6.02 13.60 5.89
C LEU A 130 -6.14 12.49 4.85
N ILE A 131 -5.51 11.34 5.07
CA ILE A 131 -5.59 10.21 4.14
C ILE A 131 -7.05 9.70 4.12
N PRO A 132 -7.68 9.58 2.93
CA PRO A 132 -9.06 9.15 2.88
C PRO A 132 -9.27 7.74 3.44
N HIS A 133 -10.14 7.60 4.45
CA HIS A 133 -10.50 6.31 5.06
C HIS A 133 -11.52 5.52 4.22
N ARG A 134 -11.06 4.98 3.09
CA ARG A 134 -11.85 4.19 2.14
C ARG A 134 -10.96 3.21 1.39
N GLN A 135 -11.55 2.19 0.76
CA GLN A 135 -10.77 1.25 -0.04
C GLN A 135 -10.30 1.85 -1.36
N GLU A 136 -11.03 2.81 -1.92
CA GLU A 136 -10.78 3.39 -3.24
C GLU A 136 -10.87 4.92 -3.19
N LEU A 137 -10.04 5.61 -3.98
CA LEU A 137 -10.06 7.06 -4.09
C LEU A 137 -11.28 7.53 -4.88
N SER A 138 -11.93 8.60 -4.42
CA SER A 138 -12.94 9.28 -5.24
C SER A 138 -12.26 10.07 -6.34
N GLY A 139 -12.65 9.82 -7.59
CA GLY A 139 -12.14 10.49 -8.78
C GLY A 139 -11.69 9.51 -9.85
N ILE A 140 -11.48 10.04 -11.04
CA ILE A 140 -10.88 9.31 -12.15
C ILE A 140 -9.41 9.72 -12.20
N TYR A 141 -8.54 8.72 -12.08
CA TYR A 141 -7.11 8.89 -12.17
C TYR A 141 -6.66 8.17 -13.44
N LEU A 142 -5.92 8.88 -14.29
CA LEU A 142 -5.41 8.44 -15.61
C LEU A 142 -6.49 7.89 -16.55
#